data_AF-A0A960R5V2-F1
#
_entry.id   AF-A0A960R5V2-F1
#
_cell.length_a   1.000
_cell.length_b   1.000
_cell.length_c   1.000
_cell.angle_alpha   90.00
_cell.angle_beta   90.00
_cell.angle_gamma   90.00
#
_symmetry.space_group_name_H-M   'P 1'
#
loop_
_entity.id
_entity.type
_entity.pdbx_description
1 polymer ?
#
loop_
_entity_poly.entity_id
_entity_poly.type
_entity_poly.pdbx_seq_one_letter_code
_entity_poly.pdbx_strand_id
1 'polypeptide(L)'
;RIVLVAAVAGFVLSWFTAHTQKTPILAILRNLRSNHAPLTLPDPKTGTFSEWTRSIRQLDWASPVDSLAPDDPLAPKSPPGVDEPGGEVDPDSPASIEPDEFTAISAGLADSSLPETEKELLLNRLRAVHAPATEEKSRAKAALLSLSEKEPPLAHSAEFLGETLTSEQDYAGAIDAFQLEVDRFPASSQFSLLHLTSLLRQEERFEELDTLINRPDLRNRFPIGVHIERAIDNRDYGRLAKWTLLHDLSLDDPALAFLSLFAGGIWFVITTQFAGNRREQRLWYAGALLLGWFSATATLFMVFIQEDIRGFEYSDQDDLIHQILYYVAGVSLREELLKGLFFVPLLPLLARRGSEIDALVCAGLVGLGFAINENMGYVARGGEFTAWGRFLSANFAHIAWTGVIGLALFRLWWWPRQQWDQFLYDFLIVVAAHGAYDSVIAIPAFSEYSFVSLIIFALSAYLFLDQASHLMNPGGSLHISPLAVFVIGSAVLIGVTFCFACWAVPYYSALAEYIRSLSMIVPLAFIFINRLRVH
;
A
#
# COMPACT_ATOMS: atom_id res chain seq x y z
N ARG A 1 34.09 -9.17 -10.45
CA ARG A 1 32.99 -9.65 -9.57
C ARG A 1 32.84 -8.73 -8.35
N ILE A 2 33.85 -8.56 -7.48
CA ILE A 2 33.90 -7.48 -6.48
C ILE A 2 33.70 -6.09 -7.11
N VAL A 3 34.27 -5.87 -8.29
CA VAL A 3 34.11 -4.63 -9.07
C VAL A 3 32.64 -4.34 -9.46
N LEU A 4 31.81 -5.36 -9.72
CA LEU A 4 30.41 -5.13 -10.10
C LEU A 4 29.57 -4.75 -8.87
N VAL A 5 29.81 -5.41 -7.74
CA VAL A 5 29.18 -5.07 -6.46
C VAL A 5 29.62 -3.68 -6.00
N ALA A 6 30.91 -3.35 -6.12
CA ALA A 6 31.43 -2.02 -5.84
C ALA A 6 30.90 -0.96 -6.81
N ALA A 7 30.67 -1.31 -8.08
CA ALA A 7 30.06 -0.41 -9.07
C ALA A 7 28.58 -0.17 -8.81
N VAL A 8 27.82 -1.19 -8.39
CA VAL A 8 26.40 -1.03 -8.00
C VAL A 8 26.30 -0.25 -6.70
N ALA A 9 27.08 -0.60 -5.68
CA ALA A 9 27.15 0.15 -4.43
C ALA A 9 27.60 1.60 -4.66
N GLY A 10 28.60 1.81 -5.52
CA GLY A 10 29.08 3.13 -5.93
C GLY A 10 28.06 3.91 -6.75
N PHE A 11 27.29 3.26 -7.62
CA PHE A 11 26.19 3.88 -8.36
C PHE A 11 25.05 4.29 -7.43
N VAL A 12 24.66 3.44 -6.48
CA VAL A 12 23.68 3.77 -5.44
C VAL A 12 24.17 4.94 -4.60
N LEU A 13 25.42 4.91 -4.12
CA LEU A 13 26.02 6.02 -3.38
C LEU A 13 26.10 7.32 -4.20
N SER A 14 26.45 7.23 -5.48
CA SER A 14 26.55 8.36 -6.40
C SER A 14 25.19 8.95 -6.75
N TRP A 15 24.17 8.11 -6.91
CA TRP A 15 22.80 8.52 -7.16
C TRP A 15 22.21 9.21 -5.92
N PHE A 16 22.47 8.65 -4.72
CA PHE A 16 22.14 9.27 -3.44
C PHE A 16 22.85 10.62 -3.26
N THR A 17 24.16 10.72 -3.51
CA THR A 17 24.91 11.99 -3.38
C THR A 17 24.46 13.04 -4.40
N ALA A 18 24.09 12.63 -5.61
CA ALA A 18 23.55 13.54 -6.63
C ALA A 18 22.14 14.09 -6.28
N HIS A 19 21.31 13.31 -5.58
CA HIS A 19 19.95 13.73 -5.19
C HIS A 19 19.89 14.39 -3.80
N THR A 20 20.87 14.16 -2.93
CA THR A 20 20.98 14.78 -1.59
C THR A 20 21.62 16.16 -1.59
N GLN A 21 22.35 16.57 -2.64
CA GLN A 21 22.90 17.94 -2.71
C GLN A 21 21.85 19.05 -2.76
N LYS A 22 20.55 18.72 -2.90
CA LYS A 22 19.46 19.70 -2.85
C LYS A 22 18.87 19.93 -1.45
N THR A 23 19.34 19.23 -0.41
CA THR A 23 18.82 19.42 0.96
C THR A 23 19.99 19.55 1.94
N PRO A 24 20.22 20.73 2.54
CA PRO A 24 21.37 20.92 3.42
C PRO A 24 21.16 20.10 4.71
N ILE A 25 22.25 19.52 5.22
CA ILE A 25 22.42 18.83 6.52
C ILE A 25 21.73 19.55 7.71
N LEU A 26 21.46 20.85 7.58
CA LEU A 26 20.65 21.64 8.51
C LEU A 26 19.19 21.16 8.65
N ALA A 27 18.58 20.56 7.63
CA ALA A 27 17.23 19.98 7.72
C ALA A 27 17.21 18.71 8.61
N ILE A 28 18.27 17.91 8.55
CA ILE A 28 18.47 16.73 9.41
C ILE A 28 18.63 17.16 10.87
N LEU A 29 19.34 18.26 11.14
CA LEU A 29 19.47 18.82 12.49
C LEU A 29 18.17 19.45 13.01
N ARG A 30 17.26 19.89 12.13
CA ARG A 30 15.96 20.46 12.48
C ARG A 30 14.93 19.41 12.90
N ASN A 31 14.97 18.22 12.28
CA ASN A 31 14.09 17.10 12.58
C ASN A 31 14.44 16.32 13.87
N LEU A 32 15.54 16.66 14.55
CA LEU A 32 15.96 15.99 15.79
C LEU A 32 15.16 16.41 17.04
N ARG A 33 14.09 17.22 16.93
CA ARG A 33 13.49 17.91 18.09
C ARG A 33 12.01 17.67 18.43
N SER A 34 11.29 16.73 17.82
CA SER A 34 9.89 16.53 18.21
C SER A 34 9.36 15.12 17.97
N ASN A 35 8.90 14.46 19.03
CA ASN A 35 7.84 13.45 19.00
C ASN A 35 7.04 13.62 20.31
N HIS A 36 5.71 13.79 20.18
CA HIS A 36 4.78 14.49 21.09
C HIS A 36 4.78 16.03 21.00
N ALA A 37 4.95 16.59 19.80
CA ALA A 37 4.77 18.04 19.68
C ALA A 37 3.29 18.41 19.87
N PRO A 38 2.93 19.28 20.84
CA PRO A 38 1.64 19.96 20.80
C PRO A 38 1.44 20.58 19.42
N LEU A 39 0.19 20.73 18.98
CA LEU A 39 -0.16 21.37 17.71
C LEU A 39 0.74 22.59 17.45
N THR A 40 1.71 22.44 16.54
CA THR A 40 2.66 23.51 16.25
C THR A 40 1.96 24.49 15.33
N LEU A 41 1.43 25.56 15.92
CA LEU A 41 0.90 26.67 15.16
C LEU A 41 2.00 27.26 14.28
N PRO A 42 1.68 27.67 13.03
CA PRO A 42 2.62 28.39 12.20
C PRO A 42 3.10 29.65 12.93
N ASP A 43 4.34 30.08 12.67
CA ASP A 43 4.84 31.33 13.22
C ASP A 43 3.89 32.48 12.79
N PRO A 44 3.29 33.24 13.73
CA PRO A 44 2.35 34.30 13.37
C PRO A 44 2.93 35.30 12.37
N LYS A 45 4.24 35.57 12.39
CA LYS A 45 4.86 36.59 11.53
C LYS A 45 5.16 36.08 10.12
N THR A 46 5.42 34.79 9.96
CA THR A 46 5.89 34.23 8.67
C THR A 46 5.02 33.10 8.13
N GLY A 47 4.05 32.63 8.91
CA GLY A 47 3.14 31.56 8.54
C GLY A 47 2.24 31.97 7.38
N THR A 48 2.22 31.13 6.36
CA THR A 48 1.38 31.31 5.16
C THR A 48 -0.04 30.86 5.42
N PHE A 49 -0.99 31.34 4.60
CA PHE A 49 -2.39 30.91 4.65
C PHE A 49 -2.54 29.39 4.58
N SER A 50 -1.74 28.73 3.73
CA SER A 50 -1.75 27.27 3.57
C SER A 50 -1.27 26.52 4.81
N GLU A 51 -0.29 27.06 5.54
CA GLU A 51 0.21 26.47 6.79
C GLU A 51 -0.85 26.61 7.89
N TRP A 52 -1.47 27.78 8.00
CA TRP A 52 -2.56 28.01 8.95
C TRP A 52 -3.78 27.14 8.66
N THR A 53 -4.20 27.04 7.40
CA THR A 53 -5.30 26.16 6.97
C THR A 53 -5.00 24.71 7.31
N ARG A 54 -3.76 24.24 7.07
CA ARG A 54 -3.32 22.88 7.43
C ARG A 54 -3.37 22.65 8.94
N SER A 55 -2.85 23.57 9.74
CA SER A 55 -2.85 23.46 11.20
C SER A 55 -4.27 23.49 11.78
N ILE A 56 -5.18 24.30 11.22
CA ILE A 56 -6.59 24.30 11.65
C ILE A 56 -7.27 22.98 11.28
N ARG A 57 -7.07 22.47 10.06
CA ARG A 57 -7.59 21.15 9.66
C ARG A 57 -7.08 20.00 10.53
N GLN A 58 -5.85 20.07 11.02
CA GLN A 58 -5.30 19.07 11.93
C GLN A 58 -6.00 19.05 13.30
N LEU A 59 -6.75 20.10 13.66
CA LEU A 59 -7.61 20.06 14.85
C LEU A 59 -8.87 19.24 14.61
N ASP A 60 -9.33 19.22 13.36
CA ASP A 60 -10.49 18.45 12.91
C ASP A 60 -10.14 16.97 12.68
N TRP A 61 -8.95 16.49 13.09
CA TRP A 61 -8.44 15.12 12.85
C TRP A 61 -9.30 13.99 13.45
N ALA A 62 -10.38 14.32 14.17
CA ALA A 62 -11.40 13.38 14.63
C ALA A 62 -12.76 13.56 13.92
N SER A 63 -12.82 14.34 12.85
CA SER A 63 -14.04 14.58 12.09
C SER A 63 -14.42 13.33 11.30
N PRO A 64 -15.71 12.94 11.25
CA PRO A 64 -16.22 11.86 10.39
C PRO A 64 -15.86 12.03 8.91
N VAL A 65 -15.33 13.19 8.52
CA VAL A 65 -15.03 13.49 7.13
C VAL A 65 -13.69 12.89 6.67
N ASP A 66 -12.74 12.58 7.55
CA ASP A 66 -11.57 11.78 7.17
C ASP A 66 -11.89 10.26 7.13
N SER A 67 -12.98 9.81 7.77
CA SER A 67 -13.60 8.50 7.48
C SER A 67 -14.55 8.53 6.26
N LEU A 68 -14.83 9.72 5.70
CA LEU A 68 -15.52 9.90 4.43
C LEU A 68 -14.57 10.23 3.28
N ALA A 69 -13.33 10.69 3.54
CA ALA A 69 -12.26 10.57 2.58
C ALA A 69 -12.26 9.09 2.20
N PRO A 70 -12.35 8.74 0.91
CA PRO A 70 -12.45 7.35 0.53
C PRO A 70 -11.29 6.64 1.21
N ASP A 71 -11.62 5.73 2.15
CA ASP A 71 -10.71 4.66 2.55
C ASP A 71 -10.07 4.25 1.25
N ASP A 72 -8.74 4.39 1.12
CA ASP A 72 -8.08 4.01 -0.12
C ASP A 72 -8.60 2.61 -0.42
N PRO A 73 -9.47 2.42 -1.43
CA PRO A 73 -10.19 1.15 -1.58
C PRO A 73 -9.20 0.03 -1.95
N LEU A 74 -7.95 0.44 -2.22
CA LEU A 74 -6.79 -0.35 -2.57
C LEU A 74 -5.83 -0.54 -1.39
N ALA A 75 -6.02 0.18 -0.27
CA ALA A 75 -5.41 -0.19 0.98
C ALA A 75 -6.12 -1.48 1.46
N PRO A 76 -5.44 -2.65 1.49
CA PRO A 76 -5.98 -3.78 2.21
C PRO A 76 -6.25 -3.27 3.63
N LYS A 77 -7.49 -3.45 4.10
CA LYS A 77 -7.88 -3.12 5.47
C LYS A 77 -6.75 -3.60 6.38
N SER A 78 -6.16 -2.69 7.16
CA SER A 78 -5.05 -3.01 8.06
C SER A 78 -5.41 -4.31 8.79
N PRO A 79 -4.52 -5.31 8.84
CA PRO A 79 -4.84 -6.53 9.57
C PRO A 79 -5.20 -6.12 11.00
N PRO A 80 -6.32 -6.61 11.53
CA PRO A 80 -6.77 -6.29 12.86
C PRO A 80 -5.70 -6.72 13.88
N GLY A 81 -5.33 -5.82 14.79
CA GLY A 81 -4.35 -6.08 15.85
C GLY A 81 -3.01 -5.33 15.76
N VAL A 82 -2.87 -4.35 14.85
CA VAL A 82 -1.94 -3.24 15.12
C VAL A 82 -2.70 -2.27 16.03
N ASP A 83 -2.64 -2.53 17.33
CA ASP A 83 -3.27 -1.69 18.35
C ASP A 83 -2.75 -0.24 18.23
N GLU A 84 -3.54 0.64 17.62
CA GLU A 84 -3.57 2.00 18.14
C GLU A 84 -4.16 1.95 19.55
N PRO A 85 -3.57 2.65 20.54
CA PRO A 85 -3.97 2.54 21.93
C PRO A 85 -5.46 2.86 22.10
N GLY A 86 -6.26 1.81 22.31
CA GLY A 86 -7.71 1.86 22.41
C GLY A 86 -8.20 2.69 23.58
N GLY A 87 -8.55 3.95 23.31
CA GLY A 87 -9.65 4.62 23.99
C GLY A 87 -10.91 4.41 23.17
N GLU A 88 -12.02 4.00 23.79
CA GLU A 88 -13.35 4.17 23.20
C GLU A 88 -13.56 5.66 22.95
N VAL A 89 -13.26 6.13 21.74
CA VAL A 89 -13.68 7.43 21.27
C VAL A 89 -15.13 7.25 20.84
N ASP A 90 -16.05 7.90 21.54
CA ASP A 90 -17.45 7.99 21.12
C ASP A 90 -17.48 8.65 19.73
N PRO A 91 -17.83 7.93 18.65
CA PRO A 91 -17.81 8.47 17.29
C PRO A 91 -18.85 9.59 17.11
N ASP A 92 -19.83 9.69 18.02
CA ASP A 92 -20.85 10.74 18.02
C ASP A 92 -20.46 11.95 18.89
N SER A 93 -19.33 11.89 19.61
CA SER A 93 -18.79 13.03 20.35
C SER A 93 -17.74 13.73 19.49
N PRO A 94 -18.09 14.81 18.74
CA PRO A 94 -17.09 15.56 18.00
C PRO A 94 -16.00 15.99 18.97
N ALA A 95 -14.73 15.74 18.65
CA ALA A 95 -13.61 16.14 19.48
C ALA A 95 -13.74 17.65 19.78
N SER A 96 -14.18 17.96 20.99
CA SER A 96 -14.34 19.34 21.41
C SER A 96 -12.94 19.85 21.73
N ILE A 97 -12.43 20.75 20.88
CA ILE A 97 -11.23 21.53 21.21
C ILE A 97 -11.46 22.16 22.58
N GLU A 98 -10.49 21.98 23.49
CA GLU A 98 -10.56 22.61 24.81
C GLU A 98 -10.69 24.14 24.63
N PRO A 99 -11.54 24.83 25.41
CA PRO A 99 -11.75 26.27 25.25
C PRO A 99 -10.46 27.11 25.24
N ASP A 100 -9.44 26.65 25.96
CA ASP A 100 -8.12 27.26 26.02
C ASP A 100 -7.34 27.15 24.68
N GLU A 101 -7.45 26.02 23.99
CA GLU A 101 -6.83 25.80 22.68
C GLU A 101 -7.50 26.67 21.62
N PHE A 102 -8.84 26.70 21.58
CA PHE A 102 -9.59 27.57 20.67
C PHE A 102 -9.18 29.05 20.85
N THR A 103 -9.03 29.48 22.10
CA THR A 103 -8.61 30.84 22.45
C THR A 103 -7.17 31.11 21.99
N ALA A 104 -6.26 30.16 22.20
CA ALA A 104 -4.86 30.28 21.79
C ALA A 104 -4.71 30.38 20.26
N ILE A 105 -5.44 29.54 19.50
CA ILE A 105 -5.43 29.56 18.03
C ILE A 105 -6.02 30.88 17.51
N SER A 106 -7.15 31.31 18.07
CA SER A 106 -7.79 32.57 17.70
C SER A 106 -6.87 33.77 17.93
N ALA A 107 -6.15 33.79 19.06
CA ALA A 107 -5.16 34.82 19.36
C ALA A 107 -3.97 34.77 18.39
N GLY A 108 -3.44 33.58 18.10
CA GLY A 108 -2.35 33.39 17.14
C GLY A 108 -2.71 33.85 15.72
N LEU A 109 -3.93 33.56 15.27
CA LEU A 109 -4.46 34.04 13.98
C LEU A 109 -4.62 35.56 13.95
N ALA A 110 -5.14 36.16 15.03
CA ALA A 110 -5.29 37.61 15.14
C ALA A 110 -3.94 38.33 15.04
N ASP A 111 -2.91 37.78 15.68
CA ASP A 111 -1.54 38.30 15.67
C ASP A 111 -0.75 37.95 14.40
N SER A 112 -1.33 37.16 13.48
CA SER A 112 -0.64 36.74 12.27
C SER A 112 -0.39 37.88 11.28
N SER A 113 0.56 37.70 10.36
CA SER A 113 0.84 38.65 9.27
C SER A 113 -0.06 38.46 8.04
N LEU A 114 -1.04 37.54 8.12
CA LEU A 114 -1.98 37.29 7.03
C LEU A 114 -2.82 38.56 6.71
N PRO A 115 -3.28 38.74 5.47
CA PRO A 115 -4.30 39.72 5.13
C PRO A 115 -5.53 39.59 6.02
N GLU A 116 -6.15 40.71 6.39
CA GLU A 116 -7.29 40.72 7.32
C GLU A 116 -8.46 39.86 6.83
N THR A 117 -8.69 39.81 5.51
CA THR A 117 -9.71 38.96 4.90
C THR A 117 -9.45 37.46 5.08
N GLU A 118 -8.18 37.05 5.07
CA GLU A 118 -7.78 35.66 5.30
C GLU A 118 -7.88 35.29 6.77
N LYS A 119 -7.50 36.21 7.67
CA LYS A 119 -7.72 36.03 9.12
C LYS A 119 -9.19 35.87 9.44
N GLU A 120 -10.03 36.76 8.91
CA GLU A 120 -11.47 36.71 9.12
C GLU A 120 -12.06 35.40 8.61
N LEU A 121 -11.63 34.93 7.43
CA LEU A 121 -12.04 33.66 6.87
C LEU A 121 -11.68 32.47 7.78
N LEU A 122 -10.44 32.37 8.25
CA LEU A 122 -9.98 31.29 9.12
C LEU A 122 -10.64 31.35 10.51
N LEU A 123 -10.84 32.55 11.06
CA LEU A 123 -11.56 32.75 12.33
C LEU A 123 -13.03 32.36 12.21
N ASN A 124 -13.69 32.69 11.10
CA ASN A 124 -15.08 32.30 10.88
C ASN A 124 -15.21 30.79 10.71
N ARG A 125 -14.29 30.13 10.01
CA ARG A 125 -14.22 28.64 10.00
C ARG A 125 -14.10 28.10 11.43
N LEU A 126 -13.08 28.54 12.17
CA LEU A 126 -12.82 28.04 13.53
C LEU A 126 -14.03 28.21 14.45
N ARG A 127 -14.69 29.37 14.37
CA ARG A 127 -15.92 29.67 15.12
C ARG A 127 -17.09 28.81 14.68
N ALA A 128 -17.28 28.61 13.37
CA ALA A 128 -18.39 27.84 12.84
C ALA A 128 -18.36 26.39 13.33
N VAL A 129 -17.15 25.79 13.39
CA VAL A 129 -16.97 24.40 13.84
C VAL A 129 -16.93 24.28 15.37
N HIS A 130 -16.17 25.14 16.06
CA HIS A 130 -15.83 24.90 17.47
C HIS A 130 -16.39 25.91 18.48
N ALA A 131 -17.06 26.99 18.07
CA ALA A 131 -17.57 27.95 19.05
C ALA A 131 -18.60 27.30 20.00
N PRO A 132 -18.53 27.56 21.32
CA PRO A 132 -19.41 26.92 22.28
C PRO A 132 -20.87 27.40 22.18
N ALA A 133 -21.09 28.60 21.63
CA ALA A 133 -22.40 29.22 21.52
C ALA A 133 -23.00 29.05 20.12
N THR A 134 -24.24 28.55 20.05
CA THR A 134 -24.98 28.36 18.79
C THR A 134 -25.13 29.65 17.97
N GLU A 135 -25.26 30.80 18.64
CA GLU A 135 -25.37 32.11 17.96
C GLU A 135 -24.04 32.52 17.30
N GLU A 136 -22.89 32.21 17.93
CA GLU A 136 -21.58 32.49 17.33
C GLU A 136 -21.32 31.58 16.13
N LYS A 137 -21.64 30.29 16.23
CA LYS A 137 -21.60 29.35 15.10
C LYS A 137 -22.45 29.84 13.93
N SER A 138 -23.70 30.22 14.21
CA SER A 138 -24.64 30.72 13.19
C SER A 138 -24.15 32.00 12.52
N ARG A 139 -23.59 32.95 13.28
CA ARG A 139 -23.00 34.19 12.73
C ARG A 139 -21.78 33.90 11.87
N ALA A 140 -20.91 32.99 12.31
CA ALA A 140 -19.72 32.61 11.58
C ALA A 140 -20.06 31.88 10.26
N LYS A 141 -21.03 30.95 10.30
CA LYS A 141 -21.58 30.29 9.11
C LYS A 141 -22.19 31.30 8.12
N ALA A 142 -23.00 32.25 8.61
CA ALA A 142 -23.56 33.32 7.78
C ALA A 142 -22.46 34.22 7.16
N ALA A 143 -21.37 34.46 7.88
CA ALA A 143 -20.22 35.19 7.37
C ALA A 143 -19.49 34.40 6.27
N LEU A 144 -19.28 33.09 6.43
CA LEU A 144 -18.73 32.22 5.40
C LEU A 144 -19.59 32.21 4.13
N LEU A 145 -20.91 32.08 4.28
CA LEU A 145 -21.86 32.17 3.17
C LEU A 145 -21.74 33.52 2.46
N SER A 146 -21.77 34.63 3.21
CA SER A 146 -21.62 35.96 2.63
C SER A 146 -20.28 36.14 1.90
N LEU A 147 -19.17 35.61 2.44
CA LEU A 147 -17.86 35.64 1.79
C LEU A 147 -17.84 34.81 0.49
N SER A 148 -18.54 33.67 0.48
CA SER A 148 -18.68 32.83 -0.70
C SER A 148 -19.53 33.47 -1.79
N GLU A 149 -20.48 34.35 -1.45
CA GLU A 149 -21.36 35.02 -2.41
C GLU A 149 -20.78 36.35 -2.97
N LYS A 150 -19.68 36.87 -2.42
CA LYS A 150 -19.05 38.12 -2.88
C LYS A 150 -18.62 38.05 -4.36
N GLU A 151 -18.52 39.22 -4.99
CA GLU A 151 -17.94 39.39 -6.33
C GLU A 151 -16.68 40.28 -6.27
N PRO A 152 -15.47 39.74 -6.50
CA PRO A 152 -15.17 38.33 -6.69
C PRO A 152 -15.30 37.53 -5.38
N PRO A 153 -15.61 36.23 -5.45
CA PRO A 153 -15.69 35.39 -4.27
C PRO A 153 -14.32 35.25 -3.62
N LEU A 154 -14.31 35.03 -2.31
CA LEU A 154 -13.08 34.72 -1.59
C LEU A 154 -12.79 33.21 -1.70
N ALA A 155 -11.60 32.83 -2.15
CA ALA A 155 -11.19 31.42 -2.21
C ALA A 155 -11.29 30.75 -0.83
N HIS A 156 -11.59 29.46 -0.80
CA HIS A 156 -11.81 28.63 0.40
C HIS A 156 -13.03 28.98 1.26
N SER A 157 -13.77 30.06 0.96
CA SER A 157 -14.96 30.42 1.75
C SER A 157 -16.11 29.44 1.56
N ALA A 158 -16.33 28.96 0.34
CA ALA A 158 -17.33 27.93 0.08
C ALA A 158 -16.85 26.55 0.56
N GLU A 159 -15.55 26.26 0.46
CA GLU A 159 -14.92 25.06 1.06
C GLU A 159 -15.17 24.99 2.57
N PHE A 160 -14.86 26.04 3.33
CA PHE A 160 -15.05 26.07 4.79
C PHE A 160 -16.53 26.05 5.19
N LEU A 161 -17.40 26.65 4.36
CA LEU A 161 -18.84 26.51 4.53
C LEU A 161 -19.28 25.06 4.34
N GLY A 162 -18.77 24.37 3.32
CA GLY A 162 -19.04 22.96 3.05
C GLY A 162 -18.59 22.04 4.19
N GLU A 163 -17.39 22.26 4.73
CA GLU A 163 -16.88 21.54 5.91
C GLU A 163 -17.81 21.75 7.13
N THR A 164 -18.20 23.00 7.40
CA THR A 164 -19.14 23.35 8.49
C THR A 164 -20.48 22.65 8.31
N LEU A 165 -21.08 22.72 7.12
CA LEU A 165 -22.36 22.08 6.80
C LEU A 165 -22.29 20.56 6.94
N THR A 166 -21.16 19.95 6.55
CA THR A 166 -20.93 18.51 6.71
C THR A 166 -20.93 18.12 8.19
N SER A 167 -20.26 18.91 9.06
CA SER A 167 -20.27 18.67 10.53
C SER A 167 -21.65 18.85 11.16
N GLU A 168 -22.53 19.63 10.54
CA GLU A 168 -23.93 19.82 10.97
C GLU A 168 -24.88 18.78 10.35
N GLN A 169 -24.36 17.82 9.59
CA GLN A 169 -25.12 16.81 8.83
C GLN A 169 -26.05 17.42 7.76
N ASP A 170 -25.81 18.66 7.32
CA ASP A 170 -26.49 19.30 6.20
C ASP A 170 -25.76 18.99 4.89
N TYR A 171 -25.83 17.71 4.47
CA TYR A 171 -25.09 17.21 3.30
C TYR A 171 -25.52 17.87 2.00
N ALA A 172 -26.80 18.22 1.85
CA ALA A 172 -27.29 18.93 0.67
C ALA A 172 -26.64 20.31 0.54
N GLY A 173 -26.64 21.10 1.61
CA GLY A 173 -25.96 22.40 1.63
C GLY A 173 -24.44 22.26 1.45
N ALA A 174 -23.83 21.23 2.04
CA ALA A 174 -22.40 20.97 1.90
C ALA A 174 -22.01 20.68 0.44
N ILE A 175 -22.78 19.85 -0.26
CA ILE A 175 -22.59 19.56 -1.69
C ILE A 175 -22.64 20.85 -2.51
N ASP A 176 -23.65 21.70 -2.28
CA ASP A 176 -23.78 22.98 -3.00
C ASP A 176 -22.57 23.90 -2.76
N ALA A 177 -22.09 23.96 -1.51
CA ALA A 177 -20.94 24.78 -1.14
C ALA A 177 -19.62 24.26 -1.76
N PHE A 178 -19.36 22.95 -1.71
CA PHE A 178 -18.17 22.38 -2.36
C PHE A 178 -18.23 22.47 -3.88
N GLN A 179 -19.40 22.27 -4.49
CA GLN A 179 -19.62 22.47 -5.92
C GLN A 179 -19.31 23.92 -6.33
N LEU A 180 -19.78 24.89 -5.52
CA LEU A 180 -19.48 26.31 -5.72
C LEU A 180 -17.98 26.61 -5.69
N GLU A 181 -17.23 26.02 -4.75
CA GLU A 181 -15.77 26.17 -4.67
C GLU A 181 -15.08 25.56 -5.90
N VAL A 182 -15.46 24.34 -6.29
CA VAL A 182 -14.89 23.63 -7.45
C VAL A 182 -15.11 24.41 -8.75
N ASP A 183 -16.28 25.02 -8.92
CA ASP A 183 -16.63 25.79 -10.12
C ASP A 183 -15.89 27.12 -10.21
N ARG A 184 -15.70 27.80 -9.08
CA ARG A 184 -15.08 29.14 -9.04
C ARG A 184 -13.56 29.06 -8.97
N PHE A 185 -13.03 28.05 -8.28
CA PHE A 185 -11.61 27.90 -8.01
C PHE A 185 -11.11 26.51 -8.41
N PRO A 186 -11.21 26.12 -9.69
CA PRO A 186 -10.77 24.80 -10.13
C PRO A 186 -9.28 24.56 -9.87
N ALA A 187 -8.40 25.58 -9.87
CA ALA A 187 -6.98 25.33 -9.63
C ALA A 187 -6.62 24.97 -8.17
N SER A 188 -7.41 25.41 -7.18
CA SER A 188 -7.09 25.26 -5.74
C SER A 188 -8.03 24.32 -4.98
N SER A 189 -9.05 23.78 -5.63
CA SER A 189 -10.15 23.01 -5.02
C SER A 189 -9.92 21.50 -4.96
N GLN A 190 -8.68 21.00 -4.90
CA GLN A 190 -8.47 19.53 -4.87
C GLN A 190 -9.15 18.90 -3.66
N PHE A 191 -9.06 19.55 -2.50
CA PHE A 191 -9.74 19.14 -1.30
C PHE A 191 -11.27 19.15 -1.51
N SER A 192 -11.86 20.30 -1.85
CA SER A 192 -13.29 20.40 -2.17
C SER A 192 -13.78 19.37 -3.19
N LEU A 193 -12.98 19.02 -4.20
CA LEU A 193 -13.33 18.02 -5.21
C LEU A 193 -13.47 16.61 -4.61
N LEU A 194 -12.58 16.23 -3.69
CA LEU A 194 -12.63 14.92 -3.02
C LEU A 194 -13.82 14.85 -2.06
N HIS A 195 -14.07 15.91 -1.28
CA HIS A 195 -15.22 15.97 -0.38
C HIS A 195 -16.55 15.96 -1.13
N LEU A 196 -16.65 16.75 -2.21
CA LEU A 196 -17.81 16.72 -3.09
C LEU A 196 -18.05 15.33 -3.67
N THR A 197 -16.99 14.65 -4.12
CA THR A 197 -17.07 13.28 -4.64
C THR A 197 -17.62 12.32 -3.60
N SER A 198 -17.07 12.38 -2.38
CA SER A 198 -17.50 11.54 -1.26
C SER A 198 -18.96 11.79 -0.88
N LEU A 199 -19.36 13.06 -0.71
CA LEU A 199 -20.73 13.41 -0.37
C LEU A 199 -21.74 13.02 -1.46
N LEU A 200 -21.39 13.22 -2.74
CA LEU A 200 -22.25 12.78 -3.85
C LEU A 200 -22.43 11.25 -3.86
N ARG A 201 -21.40 10.49 -3.47
CA ARG A 201 -21.48 9.03 -3.34
C ARG A 201 -22.32 8.63 -2.12
N GLN A 202 -22.10 9.25 -0.96
CA GLN A 202 -22.84 9.00 0.27
C GLN A 202 -24.35 9.26 0.11
N GLU A 203 -24.71 10.34 -0.58
CA GLU A 203 -26.10 10.72 -0.86
C GLU A 203 -26.69 10.00 -2.10
N GLU A 204 -25.99 9.01 -2.66
CA GLU A 204 -26.38 8.25 -3.86
C GLU A 204 -26.69 9.14 -5.10
N ARG A 205 -26.13 10.35 -5.17
CA ARG A 205 -26.28 11.33 -6.28
C ARG A 205 -25.35 10.99 -7.46
N PHE A 206 -25.42 9.76 -7.92
CA PHE A 206 -24.51 9.17 -8.90
C PHE A 206 -24.50 9.85 -10.28
N GLU A 207 -25.63 10.41 -10.73
CA GLU A 207 -25.71 11.13 -12.01
C GLU A 207 -24.88 12.43 -11.99
N GLU A 208 -24.90 13.13 -10.85
CA GLU A 208 -24.12 14.34 -10.64
C GLU A 208 -22.64 14.01 -10.52
N LEU A 209 -22.30 12.94 -9.82
CA LEU A 209 -20.93 12.44 -9.74
C LEU A 209 -20.38 12.05 -11.12
N ASP A 210 -21.16 11.35 -11.94
CA ASP A 210 -20.75 11.04 -13.32
C ASP A 210 -20.56 12.31 -14.16
N THR A 211 -21.42 13.31 -13.99
CA THR A 211 -21.27 14.60 -14.65
C THR A 211 -19.95 15.27 -14.23
N LEU A 212 -19.67 15.28 -12.91
CA LEU A 212 -18.48 15.87 -12.33
C LEU A 212 -17.19 15.16 -12.79
N ILE A 213 -17.15 13.83 -12.80
CA ILE A 213 -15.99 13.02 -13.23
C ILE A 213 -15.70 13.21 -14.73
N ASN A 214 -16.74 13.39 -15.55
CA ASN A 214 -16.60 13.53 -17.01
C ASN A 214 -16.35 14.98 -17.48
N ARG A 215 -16.33 15.96 -16.56
CA ARG A 215 -15.98 17.34 -16.89
C ARG A 215 -14.54 17.46 -17.42
N PRO A 216 -14.32 17.99 -18.64
CA PRO A 216 -12.99 18.03 -19.26
C PRO A 216 -11.92 18.77 -18.46
N ASP A 217 -12.33 19.79 -17.70
CA ASP A 217 -11.48 20.62 -16.82
C ASP A 217 -11.06 19.89 -15.53
N LEU A 218 -11.85 18.92 -15.07
CA LEU A 218 -11.62 18.20 -13.81
C LEU A 218 -11.15 16.75 -13.99
N ARG A 219 -11.40 16.14 -15.14
CA ARG A 219 -11.20 14.70 -15.38
C ARG A 219 -9.83 14.16 -14.95
N ASN A 220 -8.76 14.91 -15.18
CA ASN A 220 -7.39 14.47 -14.85
C ASN A 220 -6.96 14.81 -13.41
N ARG A 221 -7.87 15.40 -12.62
CA ARG A 221 -7.62 15.79 -11.22
C ARG A 221 -8.16 14.78 -10.22
N PHE A 222 -9.04 13.89 -10.65
CA PHE A 222 -9.51 12.80 -9.79
C PHE A 222 -8.38 11.79 -9.55
N PRO A 223 -8.15 11.38 -8.29
CA PRO A 223 -7.33 10.22 -8.01
C PRO A 223 -7.87 8.97 -8.71
N ILE A 224 -7.00 8.00 -8.97
CA ILE A 224 -7.41 6.74 -9.61
C ILE A 224 -8.45 5.99 -8.75
N GLY A 225 -8.37 6.08 -7.41
CA GLY A 225 -9.33 5.49 -6.47
C GLY A 225 -10.79 5.88 -6.75
N VAL A 226 -11.06 7.16 -7.00
CA VAL A 226 -12.42 7.65 -7.34
C VAL A 226 -12.97 6.97 -8.59
N HIS A 227 -12.13 6.74 -9.59
CA HIS A 227 -12.56 6.06 -10.81
C HIS A 227 -12.82 4.56 -10.60
N ILE A 228 -12.10 3.93 -9.67
CA ILE A 228 -12.30 2.53 -9.27
C ILE A 228 -13.62 2.41 -8.51
N GLU A 229 -13.83 3.22 -7.47
CA GLU A 229 -15.08 3.26 -6.69
C GLU A 229 -16.28 3.47 -7.59
N ARG A 230 -16.22 4.44 -8.51
CA ARG A 230 -17.32 4.68 -9.44
C ARG A 230 -17.57 3.50 -10.38
N ALA A 231 -16.52 2.75 -10.74
CA ALA A 231 -16.69 1.54 -11.54
C ALA A 231 -17.30 0.38 -10.72
N ILE A 232 -16.99 0.29 -9.42
CA ILE A 232 -17.60 -0.65 -8.46
C ILE A 232 -19.09 -0.34 -8.30
N ASP A 233 -19.44 0.92 -7.99
CA ASP A 233 -20.83 1.37 -7.80
C ASP A 233 -21.71 1.04 -9.02
N ASN A 234 -21.17 1.27 -10.22
CA ASN A 234 -21.86 0.99 -11.49
C ASN A 234 -21.79 -0.47 -11.94
N ARG A 235 -20.99 -1.31 -11.26
CA ARG A 235 -20.63 -2.66 -11.71
C ARG A 235 -20.07 -2.69 -13.14
N ASP A 236 -19.33 -1.65 -13.53
CA ASP A 236 -18.67 -1.55 -14.84
C ASP A 236 -17.30 -2.26 -14.78
N TYR A 237 -17.33 -3.57 -14.98
CA TYR A 237 -16.13 -4.42 -14.94
C TYR A 237 -15.04 -3.99 -15.93
N GLY A 238 -15.42 -3.38 -17.07
CA GLY A 238 -14.46 -2.93 -18.08
C GLY A 238 -13.68 -1.70 -17.62
N ARG A 239 -14.37 -0.71 -17.03
CA ARG A 239 -13.72 0.44 -16.40
C ARG A 239 -12.94 0.03 -15.17
N LEU A 240 -13.48 -0.86 -14.35
CA LEU A 240 -12.81 -1.37 -13.16
C LEU A 240 -11.46 -1.99 -13.54
N ALA A 241 -11.43 -2.95 -14.47
CA ALA A 241 -10.19 -3.57 -14.93
C ALA A 241 -9.17 -2.55 -15.48
N LYS A 242 -9.64 -1.56 -16.25
CA LYS A 242 -8.77 -0.50 -16.77
C LYS A 242 -8.14 0.32 -15.65
N TRP A 243 -8.93 0.77 -14.68
CA TRP A 243 -8.45 1.65 -13.62
C TRP A 243 -7.62 0.90 -12.58
N THR A 244 -7.94 -0.36 -12.27
CA THR A 244 -7.07 -1.24 -11.48
C THR A 244 -5.69 -1.38 -12.13
N LEU A 245 -5.62 -1.58 -13.45
CA LEU A 245 -4.34 -1.64 -14.16
C LEU A 245 -3.58 -0.31 -14.11
N LEU A 246 -4.26 0.81 -14.27
CA LEU A 246 -3.61 2.13 -14.21
C LEU A 246 -3.10 2.45 -12.80
N HIS A 247 -3.87 2.09 -11.76
CA HIS A 247 -3.45 2.19 -10.37
C HIS A 247 -2.16 1.39 -10.14
N ASP A 248 -2.16 0.14 -10.57
CA ASP A 248 -1.02 -0.73 -10.36
C ASP A 248 0.27 -0.27 -11.06
N LEU A 249 0.12 0.53 -12.12
CA LEU A 249 1.22 1.12 -12.87
C LEU A 249 1.65 2.52 -12.37
N SER A 250 0.91 3.16 -11.44
CA SER A 250 1.17 4.56 -11.07
C SER A 250 2.43 4.77 -10.21
N LEU A 251 3.00 3.71 -9.61
CA LEU A 251 4.25 3.74 -8.81
C LEU A 251 4.37 5.01 -7.94
N ASP A 252 3.40 5.20 -7.05
CA ASP A 252 3.23 6.47 -6.31
C ASP A 252 4.46 6.85 -5.48
N ASP A 253 5.21 5.86 -4.97
CA ASP A 253 6.51 6.07 -4.33
C ASP A 253 7.65 5.31 -5.05
N PRO A 254 8.45 5.99 -5.87
CA PRO A 254 9.58 5.39 -6.57
C PRO A 254 10.66 4.79 -5.66
N ALA A 255 10.84 5.30 -4.44
CA ALA A 255 11.84 4.79 -3.51
C ALA A 255 11.41 3.44 -2.92
N LEU A 256 10.14 3.32 -2.54
CA LEU A 256 9.57 2.07 -2.01
C LEU A 256 9.38 1.02 -3.11
N ALA A 257 9.02 1.46 -4.32
CA ALA A 257 9.06 0.64 -5.52
C ALA A 257 10.49 0.10 -5.78
N PHE A 258 11.52 0.95 -5.64
CA PHE A 258 12.91 0.51 -5.77
C PHE A 258 13.28 -0.55 -4.73
N LEU A 259 12.89 -0.40 -3.46
CA LEU A 259 13.16 -1.40 -2.42
C LEU A 259 12.51 -2.76 -2.77
N SER A 260 11.26 -2.74 -3.20
CA SER A 260 10.52 -3.96 -3.59
C SER A 260 11.13 -4.63 -4.82
N LEU A 261 11.49 -3.85 -5.84
CA LEU A 261 12.19 -4.33 -7.04
C LEU A 261 13.58 -4.87 -6.71
N PHE A 262 14.32 -4.24 -5.79
CA PHE A 262 15.64 -4.68 -5.38
C PHE A 262 15.58 -5.99 -4.61
N ALA A 263 14.67 -6.10 -3.63
CA ALA A 263 14.39 -7.33 -2.90
C ALA A 263 13.99 -8.48 -3.86
N GLY A 264 13.08 -8.21 -4.79
CA GLY A 264 12.69 -9.16 -5.81
C GLY A 264 13.84 -9.53 -6.74
N GLY A 265 14.67 -8.57 -7.13
CA GLY A 265 15.84 -8.77 -7.98
C GLY A 265 16.87 -9.74 -7.38
N ILE A 266 17.08 -9.70 -6.06
CA ILE A 266 17.94 -10.66 -5.35
C ILE A 266 17.39 -12.09 -5.54
N TRP A 267 16.10 -12.29 -5.30
CA TRP A 267 15.45 -13.59 -5.48
C TRP A 267 15.37 -14.05 -6.93
N PHE A 268 15.19 -13.12 -7.88
CA PHE A 268 15.26 -13.42 -9.30
C PHE A 268 16.61 -14.03 -9.67
N VAL A 269 17.71 -13.42 -9.20
CA VAL A 269 19.06 -13.93 -9.45
C VAL A 269 19.26 -15.30 -8.81
N ILE A 270 18.82 -15.50 -7.57
CA ILE A 270 18.90 -16.79 -6.86
C ILE A 270 18.12 -17.88 -7.61
N THR A 271 16.84 -17.63 -7.89
CA THR A 271 15.91 -18.63 -8.47
C THR A 271 16.35 -19.05 -9.88
N THR A 272 16.82 -18.10 -10.69
CA THR A 272 17.32 -18.40 -12.03
C THR A 272 18.63 -19.19 -12.05
N GLN A 273 19.39 -19.24 -10.94
CA GLN A 273 20.56 -20.12 -10.87
C GLN A 273 20.17 -21.60 -10.89
N PHE A 274 19.00 -22.00 -10.38
CA PHE A 274 18.60 -23.41 -10.29
C PHE A 274 18.45 -24.08 -11.66
N ALA A 275 17.93 -23.36 -12.65
CA ALA A 275 17.80 -23.86 -14.03
C ALA A 275 19.06 -23.66 -14.90
N GLY A 276 20.10 -23.03 -14.36
CA GLY A 276 21.28 -22.59 -15.10
C GLY A 276 21.05 -21.30 -15.90
N ASN A 277 22.16 -20.69 -16.36
CA ASN A 277 22.14 -19.35 -16.95
C ASN A 277 22.29 -19.36 -18.47
N ARG A 278 21.35 -19.96 -19.21
CA ARG A 278 21.36 -19.87 -20.68
C ARG A 278 20.78 -18.53 -21.11
N ARG A 279 21.45 -17.84 -22.04
CA ARG A 279 21.05 -16.51 -22.52
C ARG A 279 19.61 -16.48 -23.07
N GLU A 280 19.21 -17.56 -23.74
CA GLU A 280 17.86 -17.76 -24.29
C GLU A 280 16.76 -17.80 -23.22
N GLN A 281 17.04 -18.36 -22.03
CA GLN A 281 16.05 -18.49 -20.95
C GLN A 281 15.69 -17.15 -20.31
N ARG A 282 16.61 -16.19 -20.33
CA ARG A 282 16.45 -14.90 -19.63
C ARG A 282 15.22 -14.12 -20.07
N LEU A 283 14.88 -14.17 -21.36
CA LEU A 283 13.71 -13.47 -21.88
C LEU A 283 12.41 -14.08 -21.35
N TRP A 284 12.36 -15.40 -21.19
CA TRP A 284 11.16 -16.06 -20.66
C TRP A 284 11.07 -15.93 -19.16
N TYR A 285 12.19 -15.90 -18.45
CA TYR A 285 12.22 -15.58 -17.01
C TYR A 285 11.76 -14.16 -16.74
N ALA A 286 12.18 -13.18 -17.56
CA ALA A 286 11.64 -11.83 -17.50
C ALA A 286 10.14 -11.80 -17.85
N GLY A 287 9.72 -12.55 -18.88
CA GLY A 287 8.31 -12.69 -19.24
C GLY A 287 7.46 -13.31 -18.13
N ALA A 288 7.97 -14.34 -17.44
CA ALA A 288 7.32 -14.97 -16.29
C ALA A 288 7.18 -14.00 -15.13
N LEU A 289 8.22 -13.23 -14.83
CA LEU A 289 8.16 -12.17 -13.82
C LEU A 289 7.09 -11.13 -14.15
N LEU A 290 7.02 -10.68 -15.41
CA LEU A 290 5.99 -9.72 -15.84
C LEU A 290 4.58 -10.31 -15.79
N LEU A 291 4.41 -11.58 -16.18
CA LEU A 291 3.13 -12.28 -16.04
C LEU A 291 2.72 -12.39 -14.56
N GLY A 292 3.68 -12.60 -13.67
CA GLY A 292 3.51 -12.52 -12.22
C GLY A 292 2.97 -11.18 -11.76
N TRP A 293 3.61 -10.08 -12.19
CA TRP A 293 3.15 -8.73 -11.89
C TRP A 293 1.69 -8.53 -12.32
N PHE A 294 1.35 -8.85 -13.57
CA PHE A 294 -0.03 -8.71 -14.07
C PHE A 294 -1.02 -9.64 -13.36
N SER A 295 -0.56 -10.79 -12.83
CA SER A 295 -1.42 -11.65 -12.01
C SER A 295 -1.80 -10.99 -10.68
N ALA A 296 -0.93 -10.14 -10.10
CA ALA A 296 -1.28 -9.35 -8.92
C ALA A 296 -2.32 -8.27 -9.25
N THR A 297 -2.15 -7.56 -10.37
CA THR A 297 -3.17 -6.64 -10.89
C THR A 297 -4.53 -7.34 -11.09
N ALA A 298 -4.52 -8.56 -11.65
CA ALA A 298 -5.73 -9.35 -11.84
C ALA A 298 -6.34 -9.82 -10.51
N THR A 299 -5.51 -10.12 -9.50
CA THR A 299 -5.98 -10.45 -8.14
C THR A 299 -6.67 -9.25 -7.53
N LEU A 300 -6.09 -8.06 -7.62
CA LEU A 300 -6.69 -6.83 -7.12
C LEU A 300 -8.02 -6.52 -7.82
N PHE A 301 -8.12 -6.78 -9.13
CA PHE A 301 -9.40 -6.69 -9.82
C PHE A 301 -10.44 -7.69 -9.27
N MET A 302 -10.01 -8.91 -8.94
CA MET A 302 -10.89 -9.92 -8.34
C MET A 302 -11.25 -9.62 -6.88
N VAL A 303 -10.37 -8.95 -6.12
CA VAL A 303 -10.67 -8.38 -4.79
C VAL A 303 -11.91 -7.50 -4.90
N PHE A 304 -11.89 -6.51 -5.78
CA PHE A 304 -13.03 -5.60 -5.97
C PHE A 304 -14.33 -6.29 -6.34
N ILE A 305 -14.25 -7.38 -7.11
CA ILE A 305 -15.44 -8.15 -7.45
C ILE A 305 -15.95 -8.95 -6.24
N GLN A 306 -15.08 -9.58 -5.49
CA GLN A 306 -15.47 -10.46 -4.38
C GLN A 306 -15.90 -9.67 -3.15
N GLU A 307 -15.13 -8.66 -2.80
CA GLU A 307 -15.30 -7.86 -1.58
C GLU A 307 -16.35 -6.79 -1.85
N ASP A 308 -16.09 -5.80 -2.69
CA ASP A 308 -17.00 -4.65 -2.80
C ASP A 308 -18.29 -4.92 -3.58
N ILE A 309 -18.26 -5.79 -4.60
CA ILE A 309 -19.46 -6.07 -5.43
C ILE A 309 -20.29 -7.24 -4.86
N ARG A 310 -19.65 -8.21 -4.20
CA ARG A 310 -20.29 -9.45 -3.73
C ARG A 310 -20.37 -9.56 -2.21
N GLY A 311 -19.71 -8.69 -1.46
CA GLY A 311 -19.76 -8.64 0.00
C GLY A 311 -19.01 -9.78 0.68
N PHE A 312 -18.06 -10.43 0.02
CA PHE A 312 -17.21 -11.44 0.64
C PHE A 312 -16.00 -10.77 1.32
N GLU A 313 -16.31 -9.95 2.32
CA GLU A 313 -15.34 -9.13 3.04
C GLU A 313 -14.88 -9.79 4.34
N TYR A 314 -13.70 -9.39 4.81
CA TYR A 314 -13.23 -9.72 6.15
C TYR A 314 -13.95 -8.87 7.21
N SER A 315 -14.36 -9.51 8.32
CA SER A 315 -14.87 -8.84 9.52
C SER A 315 -14.31 -9.49 10.78
N ASP A 316 -13.83 -8.67 11.72
CA ASP A 316 -13.41 -9.12 13.05
C ASP A 316 -14.54 -9.70 13.89
N GLN A 317 -15.79 -9.35 13.54
CA GLN A 317 -16.99 -9.81 14.23
C GLN A 317 -17.47 -11.18 13.73
N ASP A 318 -16.92 -11.67 12.61
CA ASP A 318 -17.24 -13.00 12.10
C ASP A 318 -16.62 -14.07 13.01
N ASP A 319 -17.23 -15.25 13.04
CA ASP A 319 -16.62 -16.37 13.77
C ASP A 319 -15.31 -16.83 13.11
N LEU A 320 -14.48 -17.51 13.91
CA LEU A 320 -13.14 -17.95 13.50
C LEU A 320 -13.14 -18.77 12.20
N ILE A 321 -14.19 -19.57 11.93
CA ILE A 321 -14.25 -20.39 10.72
C ILE A 321 -14.44 -19.50 9.49
N HIS A 322 -15.31 -18.49 9.56
CA HIS A 322 -15.50 -17.53 8.48
C HIS A 322 -14.24 -16.71 8.22
N GLN A 323 -13.53 -16.28 9.26
CA GLN A 323 -12.25 -15.59 9.11
C GLN A 323 -11.19 -16.47 8.43
N ILE A 324 -11.05 -17.73 8.83
CA ILE A 324 -10.14 -18.68 8.16
C ILE A 324 -10.57 -18.92 6.71
N LEU A 325 -11.88 -19.07 6.47
CA LEU A 325 -12.42 -19.27 5.12
C LEU A 325 -12.13 -18.07 4.22
N TYR A 326 -12.19 -16.84 4.75
CA TYR A 326 -11.80 -15.64 4.02
C TYR A 326 -10.34 -15.72 3.55
N TYR A 327 -9.39 -16.05 4.42
CA TYR A 327 -7.99 -16.17 4.00
C TYR A 327 -7.74 -17.34 3.05
N VAL A 328 -8.35 -18.51 3.29
CA VAL A 328 -8.14 -19.69 2.42
C VAL A 328 -8.82 -19.53 1.06
N ALA A 329 -10.09 -19.18 1.02
CA ALA A 329 -10.89 -19.13 -0.21
C ALA A 329 -10.90 -17.74 -0.88
N GLY A 330 -10.90 -16.67 -0.09
CA GLY A 330 -10.90 -15.28 -0.59
C GLY A 330 -9.53 -14.83 -1.04
N VAL A 331 -8.51 -15.05 -0.20
CA VAL A 331 -7.14 -14.59 -0.49
C VAL A 331 -6.37 -15.66 -1.27
N SER A 332 -6.02 -16.78 -0.62
CA SER A 332 -5.04 -17.71 -1.17
C SER A 332 -5.51 -18.46 -2.41
N LEU A 333 -6.77 -18.92 -2.43
CA LEU A 333 -7.33 -19.59 -3.61
C LEU A 333 -7.38 -18.64 -4.82
N ARG A 334 -7.88 -17.41 -4.63
CA ARG A 334 -7.93 -16.36 -5.67
C ARG A 334 -6.55 -16.13 -6.25
N GLU A 335 -5.57 -15.91 -5.37
CA GLU A 335 -4.23 -15.57 -5.78
C GLU A 335 -3.51 -16.68 -6.52
N GLU A 336 -3.44 -17.89 -5.95
CA GLU A 336 -2.71 -19.00 -6.58
C GLU A 336 -3.39 -19.46 -7.87
N LEU A 337 -4.72 -19.35 -7.96
CA LEU A 337 -5.45 -19.59 -9.21
C LEU A 337 -5.04 -18.60 -10.30
N LEU A 338 -4.99 -17.30 -9.99
CA LEU A 338 -4.64 -16.27 -10.97
C LEU A 338 -3.16 -16.35 -11.37
N LYS A 339 -2.24 -16.58 -10.43
CA LYS A 339 -0.84 -16.85 -10.75
C LYS A 339 -0.71 -18.06 -11.68
N GLY A 340 -1.43 -19.15 -11.38
CA GLY A 340 -1.51 -20.34 -12.23
C GLY A 340 -2.03 -20.03 -13.64
N LEU A 341 -3.10 -19.24 -13.74
CA LEU A 341 -3.68 -18.81 -15.02
C LEU A 341 -2.69 -18.01 -15.87
N PHE A 342 -1.94 -17.09 -15.24
CA PHE A 342 -0.90 -16.30 -15.91
C PHE A 342 0.37 -17.10 -16.23
N PHE A 343 0.56 -18.27 -15.59
CA PHE A 343 1.61 -19.22 -15.97
C PHE A 343 1.24 -20.07 -17.20
N VAL A 344 -0.05 -20.35 -17.45
CA VAL A 344 -0.53 -21.19 -18.58
C VAL A 344 0.06 -20.78 -19.95
N PRO A 345 0.17 -19.49 -20.33
CA PRO A 345 0.78 -19.09 -21.61
C PRO A 345 2.23 -19.56 -21.80
N LEU A 346 2.96 -19.87 -20.72
CA LEU A 346 4.33 -20.38 -20.79
C LEU A 346 4.39 -21.89 -21.00
N LEU A 347 3.32 -22.63 -20.70
CA LEU A 347 3.30 -24.09 -20.80
C LEU A 347 3.66 -24.63 -22.19
N PRO A 348 3.12 -24.11 -23.32
CA PRO A 348 3.48 -24.63 -24.64
C PRO A 348 4.97 -24.46 -24.97
N LEU A 349 5.59 -23.38 -24.48
CA LEU A 349 7.02 -23.12 -24.67
C LEU A 349 7.87 -24.05 -23.81
N LEU A 350 7.54 -24.18 -22.53
CA LEU A 350 8.23 -25.05 -21.58
C LEU A 350 8.11 -26.52 -21.98
N ALA A 351 6.93 -26.92 -22.46
CA ALA A 351 6.62 -28.29 -22.86
C ALA A 351 7.44 -28.72 -24.08
N ARG A 352 7.70 -27.81 -25.03
CA ARG A 352 8.63 -28.05 -26.16
C ARG A 352 10.07 -28.29 -25.72
N ARG A 353 10.49 -27.70 -24.60
CA ARG A 353 11.83 -27.90 -24.02
C ARG A 353 11.93 -29.17 -23.17
N GLY A 354 10.81 -29.60 -22.59
CA GLY A 354 10.74 -30.81 -21.75
C GLY A 354 11.55 -30.70 -20.47
N SER A 355 11.74 -29.49 -19.92
CA SER A 355 12.53 -29.26 -18.71
C SER A 355 11.64 -28.89 -17.52
N GLU A 356 11.52 -29.81 -16.57
CA GLU A 356 10.75 -29.59 -15.34
C GLU A 356 11.35 -28.48 -14.46
N ILE A 357 12.69 -28.35 -14.41
CA ILE A 357 13.33 -27.25 -13.66
C ILE A 357 13.04 -25.88 -14.28
N ASP A 358 13.00 -25.78 -15.62
CA ASP A 358 12.58 -24.54 -16.29
C ASP A 358 11.12 -24.20 -15.93
N ALA A 359 10.24 -25.20 -15.82
CA ALA A 359 8.85 -25.00 -15.42
C ALA A 359 8.71 -24.55 -13.96
N LEU A 360 9.41 -25.22 -13.03
CA LEU A 360 9.46 -24.85 -11.61
C LEU A 360 9.97 -23.41 -11.43
N VAL A 361 11.07 -23.05 -12.11
CA VAL A 361 11.66 -21.70 -12.04
C VAL A 361 10.75 -20.66 -12.68
N CYS A 362 10.20 -20.90 -13.87
CA CYS A 362 9.28 -19.95 -14.50
C CYS A 362 8.04 -19.71 -13.64
N ALA A 363 7.42 -20.76 -13.10
CA ALA A 363 6.27 -20.61 -12.22
C ALA A 363 6.63 -19.87 -10.91
N GLY A 364 7.77 -20.20 -10.30
CA GLY A 364 8.28 -19.47 -9.15
C GLY A 364 8.54 -17.99 -9.46
N LEU A 365 8.97 -17.65 -10.68
CA LEU A 365 9.12 -16.26 -11.11
C LEU A 365 7.79 -15.54 -11.37
N VAL A 366 6.72 -16.25 -11.77
CA VAL A 366 5.37 -15.69 -11.75
C VAL A 366 4.98 -15.35 -10.31
N GLY A 367 5.20 -16.25 -9.35
CA GLY A 367 5.00 -15.96 -7.92
C GLY A 367 5.84 -14.77 -7.42
N LEU A 368 7.10 -14.67 -7.85
CA LEU A 368 7.96 -13.53 -7.50
C LEU A 368 7.46 -12.21 -8.09
N GLY A 369 6.99 -12.22 -9.34
CA GLY A 369 6.46 -11.03 -9.99
C GLY A 369 5.23 -10.51 -9.26
N PHE A 370 4.36 -11.42 -8.83
CA PHE A 370 3.22 -11.12 -7.97
C PHE A 370 3.69 -10.48 -6.65
N ALA A 371 4.64 -11.13 -5.97
CA ALA A 371 5.14 -10.66 -4.68
C ALA A 371 5.80 -9.28 -4.75
N ILE A 372 6.54 -8.99 -5.83
CA ILE A 372 7.15 -7.67 -6.04
C ILE A 372 6.09 -6.59 -6.08
N ASN A 373 5.03 -6.82 -6.87
CA ASN A 373 3.93 -5.88 -7.02
C ASN A 373 3.22 -5.64 -5.68
N GLU A 374 2.78 -6.72 -5.04
CA GLU A 374 2.10 -6.65 -3.74
C GLU A 374 2.96 -5.95 -2.67
N ASN A 375 4.26 -6.25 -2.64
CA ASN A 375 5.19 -5.65 -1.68
C ASN A 375 5.32 -4.14 -1.81
N MET A 376 5.06 -3.54 -2.98
CA MET A 376 5.08 -2.08 -3.11
C MET A 376 4.05 -1.43 -2.18
N GLY A 377 2.83 -1.96 -2.16
CA GLY A 377 1.77 -1.48 -1.26
C GLY A 377 2.10 -1.71 0.22
N TYR A 378 2.64 -2.88 0.56
CA TYR A 378 3.00 -3.16 1.97
C TYR A 378 4.16 -2.29 2.46
N VAL A 379 5.18 -2.06 1.64
CA VAL A 379 6.31 -1.19 2.00
C VAL A 379 5.86 0.27 2.10
N ALA A 380 4.90 0.71 1.27
CA ALA A 380 4.28 2.03 1.38
C ALA A 380 3.59 2.27 2.72
N ARG A 381 2.94 1.25 3.29
CA ARG A 381 2.21 1.37 4.57
C ARG A 381 3.05 1.06 5.80
N GLY A 382 3.80 -0.04 5.77
CA GLY A 382 4.53 -0.57 6.93
C GLY A 382 5.90 0.05 7.17
N GLY A 383 6.28 1.08 6.40
CA GLY A 383 7.59 1.71 6.49
C GLY A 383 8.74 0.87 5.96
N GLU A 384 9.95 1.38 6.12
CA GLU A 384 11.13 0.93 5.37
C GLU A 384 11.61 -0.47 5.76
N PHE A 385 11.39 -0.89 7.01
CA PHE A 385 11.84 -2.21 7.49
C PHE A 385 10.94 -3.36 7.02
N THR A 386 9.71 -3.05 6.60
CA THR A 386 8.79 -4.03 6.01
C THR A 386 9.39 -4.67 4.75
N ALA A 387 10.20 -3.93 3.98
CA ALA A 387 10.85 -4.45 2.78
C ALA A 387 11.76 -5.66 3.07
N TRP A 388 12.48 -5.65 4.19
CA TRP A 388 13.37 -6.75 4.54
C TRP A 388 12.63 -7.96 5.12
N GLY A 389 11.58 -7.74 5.92
CA GLY A 389 10.69 -8.80 6.36
C GLY A 389 10.07 -9.54 5.18
N ARG A 390 9.46 -8.78 4.26
CA ARG A 390 8.82 -9.31 3.04
C ARG A 390 9.82 -9.94 2.07
N PHE A 391 11.08 -9.47 2.05
CA PHE A 391 12.17 -10.13 1.33
C PHE A 391 12.40 -11.56 1.82
N LEU A 392 12.37 -11.82 3.14
CA LEU A 392 12.63 -13.15 3.69
C LEU A 392 11.39 -14.03 3.82
N SER A 393 10.19 -13.44 3.89
CA SER A 393 8.94 -14.18 3.92
C SER A 393 8.25 -14.17 2.56
N ALA A 394 7.39 -13.17 2.31
CA ALA A 394 6.43 -13.12 1.20
C ALA A 394 7.05 -13.41 -0.17
N ASN A 395 8.17 -12.75 -0.51
CA ASN A 395 8.86 -12.97 -1.79
C ASN A 395 9.15 -14.45 -2.05
N PHE A 396 9.72 -15.12 -1.06
CA PHE A 396 10.08 -16.52 -1.20
C PHE A 396 8.88 -17.45 -1.04
N ALA A 397 7.91 -17.12 -0.17
CA ALA A 397 6.69 -17.90 -0.01
C ALA A 397 5.93 -18.01 -1.35
N HIS A 398 5.73 -16.89 -2.04
CA HIS A 398 5.10 -16.88 -3.36
C HIS A 398 5.94 -17.63 -4.42
N ILE A 399 7.28 -17.51 -4.41
CA ILE A 399 8.13 -18.35 -5.29
C ILE A 399 7.85 -19.83 -5.04
N ALA A 400 7.85 -20.24 -3.77
CA ALA A 400 7.73 -21.63 -3.38
C ALA A 400 6.37 -22.21 -3.77
N TRP A 401 5.28 -21.55 -3.35
CA TRP A 401 3.91 -21.98 -3.59
C TRP A 401 3.56 -22.03 -5.06
N THR A 402 3.76 -20.93 -5.78
CA THR A 402 3.46 -20.87 -7.22
C THR A 402 4.40 -21.78 -8.02
N GLY A 403 5.66 -21.93 -7.59
CA GLY A 403 6.60 -22.88 -8.19
C GLY A 403 6.11 -24.32 -8.11
N VAL A 404 5.69 -24.79 -6.94
CA VAL A 404 5.16 -26.14 -6.72
C VAL A 404 3.90 -26.38 -7.55
N ILE A 405 2.93 -25.45 -7.51
CA ILE A 405 1.70 -25.53 -8.32
C ILE A 405 2.03 -25.57 -9.81
N GLY A 406 2.93 -24.70 -10.28
CA GLY A 406 3.28 -24.61 -11.70
C GLY A 406 4.03 -25.84 -12.20
N LEU A 407 4.87 -26.47 -11.38
CA LEU A 407 5.48 -27.75 -11.71
C LEU A 407 4.43 -28.87 -11.85
N ALA A 408 3.47 -28.93 -10.93
CA ALA A 408 2.36 -29.89 -11.00
C ALA A 408 1.48 -29.64 -12.24
N LEU A 409 1.18 -28.37 -12.55
CA LEU A 409 0.44 -27.97 -13.74
C LEU A 409 1.19 -28.30 -15.04
N PHE A 410 2.52 -28.17 -15.05
CA PHE A 410 3.37 -28.58 -16.15
C PHE A 410 3.32 -30.10 -16.39
N ARG A 411 3.39 -30.91 -15.33
CA ARG A 411 3.23 -32.37 -15.42
C ARG A 411 1.83 -32.75 -15.89
N LEU A 412 0.79 -32.05 -15.41
CA LEU A 412 -0.58 -32.20 -15.87
C LEU A 412 -0.73 -31.96 -17.37
N TRP A 413 -0.08 -30.91 -17.89
CA TRP A 413 -0.12 -30.58 -19.31
C TRP A 413 0.37 -31.73 -20.19
N TRP A 414 1.41 -32.46 -19.76
CA TRP A 414 1.98 -33.57 -20.53
C TRP A 414 1.24 -34.90 -20.32
N TRP A 415 0.71 -35.13 -19.12
CA TRP A 415 0.05 -36.38 -18.72
C TRP A 415 -1.28 -36.15 -18.00
N PRO A 416 -2.29 -35.56 -18.68
CA PRO A 416 -3.52 -35.11 -18.03
C PRO A 416 -4.31 -36.22 -17.35
N ARG A 417 -4.20 -37.47 -17.83
CA ARG A 417 -4.90 -38.61 -17.23
C ARG A 417 -4.22 -39.16 -15.98
N GLN A 418 -2.90 -38.99 -15.86
CA GLN A 418 -2.09 -39.57 -14.79
C GLN A 418 -1.70 -38.57 -13.70
N GLN A 419 -1.88 -37.27 -13.94
CA GLN A 419 -1.37 -36.22 -13.06
C GLN A 419 -2.47 -35.26 -12.56
N TRP A 420 -3.74 -35.47 -12.91
CA TRP A 420 -4.84 -34.59 -12.48
C TRP A 420 -5.09 -34.64 -10.97
N ASP A 421 -4.97 -35.82 -10.39
CA ASP A 421 -5.08 -36.07 -8.95
C ASP A 421 -3.92 -35.45 -8.20
N GLN A 422 -2.70 -35.64 -8.68
CA GLN A 422 -1.51 -35.03 -8.10
C GLN A 422 -1.55 -33.49 -8.20
N PHE A 423 -1.95 -32.94 -9.35
CA PHE A 423 -2.12 -31.49 -9.50
C PHE A 423 -3.16 -30.94 -8.54
N LEU A 424 -4.33 -31.58 -8.44
CA LEU A 424 -5.38 -31.12 -7.54
C LEU A 424 -4.91 -31.19 -6.08
N TYR A 425 -4.21 -32.25 -5.70
CA TYR A 425 -3.62 -32.40 -4.36
C TYR A 425 -2.62 -31.29 -4.05
N ASP A 426 -1.64 -31.06 -4.93
CA ASP A 426 -0.61 -30.03 -4.75
C ASP A 426 -1.22 -28.62 -4.71
N PHE A 427 -2.19 -28.35 -5.59
CA PHE A 427 -2.92 -27.08 -5.62
C PHE A 427 -3.68 -26.83 -4.32
N LEU A 428 -4.50 -27.78 -3.87
CA LEU A 428 -5.30 -27.62 -2.65
C LEU A 428 -4.45 -27.50 -1.40
N ILE A 429 -3.35 -28.25 -1.29
CA ILE A 429 -2.44 -28.16 -0.15
C ILE A 429 -1.73 -26.81 -0.11
N VAL A 430 -1.26 -26.32 -1.25
CA VAL A 430 -0.60 -25.02 -1.31
C VAL A 430 -1.58 -23.90 -0.98
N VAL A 431 -2.80 -23.94 -1.53
CA VAL A 431 -3.86 -22.97 -1.17
C VAL A 431 -4.17 -23.00 0.32
N ALA A 432 -4.31 -24.19 0.91
CA ALA A 432 -4.54 -24.33 2.34
C ALA A 432 -3.36 -23.85 3.19
N ALA A 433 -2.12 -24.13 2.78
CA ALA A 433 -0.91 -23.70 3.48
C ALA A 433 -0.73 -22.18 3.42
N HIS A 434 -0.96 -21.57 2.26
CA HIS A 434 -0.97 -20.13 2.06
C HIS A 434 -2.06 -19.49 2.93
N GLY A 435 -3.30 -19.99 2.88
CA GLY A 435 -4.39 -19.41 3.66
C GLY A 435 -4.21 -19.57 5.16
N ALA A 436 -3.65 -20.68 5.60
CA ALA A 436 -3.28 -20.89 7.00
C ALA A 436 -2.12 -19.97 7.43
N TYR A 437 -1.15 -19.69 6.56
CA TYR A 437 -0.08 -18.74 6.83
C TYR A 437 -0.64 -17.34 7.07
N ASP A 438 -1.50 -16.85 6.18
CA ASP A 438 -2.12 -15.52 6.31
C ASP A 438 -3.06 -15.46 7.51
N SER A 439 -3.87 -16.50 7.72
CA SER A 439 -4.77 -16.61 8.88
C SER A 439 -4.00 -16.46 10.19
N VAL A 440 -2.88 -17.16 10.36
CA VAL A 440 -2.09 -17.12 11.61
C VAL A 440 -1.49 -15.74 11.84
N ILE A 441 -1.16 -15.00 10.77
CA ILE A 441 -0.57 -13.66 10.87
C ILE A 441 -1.63 -12.61 11.16
N ALA A 442 -2.80 -12.71 10.53
CA ALA A 442 -3.76 -11.63 10.49
C ALA A 442 -4.97 -11.80 11.42
N ILE A 443 -5.28 -13.03 11.88
CA ILE A 443 -6.39 -13.25 12.82
C ILE A 443 -5.89 -13.02 14.26
N PRO A 444 -6.49 -12.11 15.05
CA PRO A 444 -6.03 -11.81 16.41
C PRO A 444 -6.00 -13.03 17.35
N ALA A 445 -6.96 -13.94 17.18
CA ALA A 445 -7.06 -15.19 17.93
C ALA A 445 -5.85 -16.13 17.74
N PHE A 446 -5.03 -15.91 16.69
CA PHE A 446 -3.82 -16.68 16.41
C PHE A 446 -2.51 -15.96 16.75
N SER A 447 -2.56 -14.76 17.33
CA SER A 447 -1.38 -13.96 17.70
C SER A 447 -0.36 -14.73 18.56
N GLU A 448 -0.82 -15.48 19.58
CA GLU A 448 0.02 -16.34 20.43
C GLU A 448 0.65 -17.53 19.68
N TYR A 449 0.07 -17.89 18.54
CA TYR A 449 0.51 -18.99 17.67
C TYR A 449 1.28 -18.50 16.44
N SER A 450 1.75 -17.25 16.43
CA SER A 450 2.51 -16.66 15.32
C SER A 450 3.69 -17.52 14.84
N PHE A 451 4.32 -18.31 15.72
CA PHE A 451 5.38 -19.26 15.35
C PHE A 451 4.92 -20.37 14.37
N VAL A 452 3.61 -20.66 14.29
CA VAL A 452 3.05 -21.63 13.33
C VAL A 452 3.24 -21.14 11.90
N SER A 453 3.16 -19.83 11.64
CA SER A 453 3.45 -19.25 10.33
C SER A 453 4.90 -19.55 9.89
N LEU A 454 5.86 -19.51 10.82
CA LEU A 454 7.26 -19.87 10.58
C LEU A 454 7.42 -21.36 10.23
N ILE A 455 6.63 -22.25 10.86
CA ILE A 455 6.62 -23.67 10.55
C ILE A 455 6.06 -23.92 9.14
N ILE A 456 4.91 -23.32 8.82
CA ILE A 456 4.29 -23.43 7.48
C ILE A 456 5.26 -22.93 6.41
N PHE A 457 5.90 -21.79 6.67
CA PHE A 457 6.92 -21.24 5.80
C PHE A 457 8.12 -22.19 5.62
N ALA A 458 8.67 -22.73 6.70
CA ALA A 458 9.81 -23.64 6.66
C ALA A 458 9.51 -24.92 5.88
N LEU A 459 8.30 -25.47 6.04
CA LEU A 459 7.82 -26.63 5.28
C LEU A 459 7.67 -26.31 3.80
N SER A 460 7.10 -25.15 3.46
CA SER A 460 6.96 -24.68 2.08
C SER A 460 8.32 -24.46 1.42
N ALA A 461 9.27 -23.89 2.15
CA ALA A 461 10.64 -23.71 1.71
C ALA A 461 11.35 -25.04 1.48
N TYR A 462 11.14 -26.00 2.38
CA TYR A 462 11.67 -27.34 2.20
C TYR A 462 11.12 -27.99 0.93
N LEU A 463 9.80 -27.98 0.75
CA LEU A 463 9.13 -28.58 -0.41
C LEU A 463 9.68 -28.02 -1.73
N PHE A 464 9.77 -26.68 -1.86
CA PHE A 464 10.26 -26.06 -3.09
C PHE A 464 11.75 -26.35 -3.34
N LEU A 465 12.61 -26.18 -2.33
CA LEU A 465 14.05 -26.34 -2.49
C LEU A 465 14.43 -27.82 -2.73
N ASP A 466 13.70 -28.76 -2.13
CA ASP A 466 13.86 -30.19 -2.36
C ASP A 466 13.54 -30.55 -3.82
N GLN A 467 12.40 -30.08 -4.35
CA GLN A 467 12.05 -30.23 -5.78
C GLN A 467 13.10 -29.59 -6.69
N ALA A 468 13.53 -28.36 -6.40
CA ALA A 468 14.58 -27.69 -7.17
C ALA A 468 15.87 -28.53 -7.17
N SER A 469 16.29 -29.04 -6.02
CA SER A 469 17.51 -29.84 -5.88
C SER A 469 17.46 -31.15 -6.67
N HIS A 470 16.32 -31.84 -6.68
CA HIS A 470 16.13 -33.09 -7.41
C HIS A 470 16.12 -32.89 -8.92
N LEU A 471 15.65 -31.73 -9.40
CA LEU A 471 15.58 -31.41 -10.82
C LEU A 471 16.86 -30.75 -11.35
N MET A 472 17.74 -30.28 -10.47
CA MET A 472 19.04 -29.72 -10.85
C MET A 472 19.97 -30.79 -11.43
N ASN A 473 20.66 -30.46 -12.52
CA ASN A 473 21.66 -31.35 -13.12
C ASN A 473 22.92 -31.42 -12.24
N PRO A 474 23.35 -32.61 -11.78
CA PRO A 474 24.50 -32.77 -10.87
C PRO A 474 25.86 -32.26 -11.40
N GLY A 475 25.95 -31.92 -12.70
CA GLY A 475 27.16 -31.39 -13.33
C GLY A 475 27.04 -29.96 -13.85
N GLY A 476 25.91 -29.28 -13.61
CA GLY A 476 25.75 -27.88 -14.00
C GLY A 476 26.59 -26.98 -13.11
N SER A 477 27.62 -26.32 -13.65
CA SER A 477 28.37 -25.36 -12.86
C SER A 477 27.52 -24.11 -12.60
N LEU A 478 27.15 -23.90 -11.34
CA LEU A 478 26.58 -22.63 -10.92
C LEU A 478 27.66 -21.55 -11.10
N HIS A 479 27.36 -20.51 -11.90
CA HIS A 479 28.32 -19.44 -12.12
C HIS A 479 28.55 -18.58 -10.88
N ILE A 480 27.53 -18.50 -10.02
CA ILE A 480 27.46 -17.71 -8.79
C ILE A 480 26.75 -18.54 -7.73
N SER A 481 27.34 -18.65 -6.53
CA SER A 481 26.71 -19.33 -5.40
C SER A 481 25.42 -18.59 -4.99
N PRO A 482 24.25 -19.27 -4.95
CA PRO A 482 22.99 -18.70 -4.48
C PRO A 482 23.11 -18.13 -3.06
N LEU A 483 23.84 -18.83 -2.18
CA LEU A 483 24.14 -18.36 -0.83
C LEU A 483 24.89 -17.03 -0.82
N ALA A 484 25.88 -16.85 -1.70
CA ALA A 484 26.62 -15.60 -1.78
C ALA A 484 25.72 -14.44 -2.24
N VAL A 485 24.83 -14.67 -3.21
CA VAL A 485 23.84 -13.67 -3.65
C VAL A 485 22.89 -13.32 -2.52
N PHE A 486 22.39 -14.33 -1.79
CA PHE A 486 21.51 -14.14 -0.64
C PHE A 486 22.17 -13.30 0.45
N VAL A 487 23.37 -13.66 0.90
CA VAL A 487 24.07 -12.95 1.99
C VAL A 487 24.42 -11.52 1.60
N ILE A 488 25.03 -11.32 0.41
CA ILE A 488 25.41 -9.98 -0.05
C ILE A 488 24.17 -9.13 -0.33
N GLY A 489 23.17 -9.69 -1.02
CA GLY A 489 21.91 -9.03 -1.32
C GLY A 489 21.18 -8.59 -0.05
N SER A 490 21.07 -9.48 0.94
CA SER A 490 20.47 -9.16 2.24
C SER A 490 21.21 -8.03 2.93
N ALA A 491 22.54 -8.09 3.02
CA ALA A 491 23.34 -7.06 3.67
C ALA A 491 23.17 -5.68 2.99
N VAL A 492 23.11 -5.64 1.65
CA VAL A 492 22.86 -4.41 0.90
C VAL A 492 21.44 -3.90 1.13
N LEU A 493 20.43 -4.78 1.05
CA LEU A 493 19.02 -4.41 1.24
C LEU A 493 18.82 -3.79 2.63
N ILE A 494 19.30 -4.48 3.67
CA ILE A 494 19.30 -4.02 5.07
C ILE A 494 19.95 -2.63 5.21
N GLY A 495 21.12 -2.43 4.59
CA GLY A 495 21.82 -1.15 4.63
C GLY A 495 21.01 -0.03 3.97
N VAL A 496 20.43 -0.30 2.81
CA VAL A 496 19.61 0.66 2.06
C VAL A 496 18.32 0.99 2.83
N THR A 497 17.60 0.00 3.36
CA THR A 497 16.39 0.23 4.17
C THR A 497 16.69 1.04 5.43
N PHE A 498 17.82 0.77 6.09
CA PHE A 498 18.24 1.54 7.26
C PHE A 498 18.57 3.01 6.91
N CYS A 499 19.22 3.24 5.76
CA CYS A 499 19.45 4.59 5.27
C CYS A 499 18.15 5.35 4.97
N PHE A 500 17.16 4.68 4.37
CA PHE A 500 15.83 5.28 4.15
C PHE A 500 15.12 5.58 5.48
N ALA A 501 15.12 4.64 6.42
CA ALA A 501 14.51 4.85 7.74
C ALA A 501 15.15 6.03 8.49
N CYS A 502 16.48 6.15 8.45
CA CYS A 502 17.18 7.30 9.06
C CYS A 502 16.89 8.64 8.37
N TRP A 503 16.36 8.60 7.15
CA TRP A 503 15.92 9.80 6.45
C TRP A 503 14.50 10.20 6.84
N ALA A 504 13.60 9.22 7.04
CA ALA A 504 12.22 9.46 7.43
C ALA A 504 12.05 9.80 8.91
N VAL A 505 12.79 9.12 9.81
CA VAL A 505 12.63 9.26 11.26
C VAL A 505 13.97 9.51 11.97
N PRO A 506 13.97 10.06 13.21
CA PRO A 506 15.20 10.26 13.97
C PRO A 506 16.02 8.98 14.13
N TYR A 507 17.35 9.11 14.07
CA TYR A 507 18.29 7.97 14.06
C TYR A 507 18.03 6.92 15.14
N TYR A 508 17.76 7.32 16.39
CA TYR A 508 17.52 6.38 17.48
C TYR A 508 16.22 5.60 17.31
N SER A 509 15.17 6.23 16.76
CA SER A 509 13.92 5.56 16.43
C SER A 509 14.12 4.57 15.28
N ALA A 510 14.82 4.98 14.21
CA ALA A 510 15.17 4.09 13.10
C ALA A 510 16.00 2.90 13.58
N LEU A 511 16.98 3.11 14.47
CA LEU A 511 17.82 2.05 15.02
C LEU A 511 17.02 1.08 15.92
N ALA A 512 16.10 1.59 16.73
CA ALA A 512 15.25 0.76 17.57
C ALA A 512 14.32 -0.14 16.72
N GLU A 513 13.66 0.44 15.71
CA GLU A 513 12.80 -0.29 14.77
C GLU A 513 13.58 -1.34 13.99
N TYR A 514 14.78 -0.96 13.54
CA TYR A 514 15.71 -1.85 12.87
C TYR A 514 16.07 -3.07 13.73
N ILE A 515 16.49 -2.86 14.98
CA ILE A 515 16.86 -3.95 15.90
C ILE A 515 15.65 -4.86 16.17
N ARG A 516 14.46 -4.30 16.35
CA ARG A 516 13.22 -5.06 16.56
C ARG A 516 12.94 -5.95 15.35
N SER A 517 12.98 -5.39 14.15
CA SER A 517 12.79 -6.11 12.89
C SER A 517 13.82 -7.24 12.71
N LEU A 518 15.11 -6.98 12.99
CA LEU A 518 16.18 -7.98 12.92
C LEU A 518 15.87 -9.25 13.72
N SER A 519 15.36 -9.09 14.95
CA SER A 519 15.17 -10.22 15.86
C SER A 519 14.18 -11.28 15.35
N MET A 520 13.10 -10.86 14.68
CA MET A 520 12.04 -11.76 14.20
C MET A 520 12.48 -12.58 12.98
N ILE A 521 13.48 -12.10 12.25
CA ILE A 521 13.79 -12.55 10.90
C ILE A 521 15.05 -13.45 10.85
N VAL A 522 15.88 -13.44 11.91
CA VAL A 522 17.06 -14.32 12.04
C VAL A 522 16.74 -15.81 11.80
N PRO A 523 15.66 -16.39 12.35
CA PRO A 523 15.32 -17.80 12.10
C PRO A 523 15.10 -18.10 10.60
N LEU A 524 14.43 -17.21 9.87
CA LEU A 524 14.19 -17.34 8.43
C LEU A 524 15.50 -17.31 7.64
N ALA A 525 16.37 -16.35 7.96
CA ALA A 525 17.69 -16.26 7.33
C ALA A 525 18.53 -17.54 7.55
N PHE A 526 18.44 -18.14 8.74
CA PHE A 526 19.15 -19.39 9.06
C PHE A 526 18.65 -20.57 8.22
N ILE A 527 17.33 -20.68 7.98
CA ILE A 527 16.75 -21.70 7.09
C ILE A 527 17.37 -21.58 5.69
N PHE A 528 17.42 -20.38 5.13
CA PHE A 528 18.00 -20.16 3.80
C PHE A 528 19.49 -20.42 3.75
N ILE A 529 20.26 -19.95 4.73
CA ILE A 529 21.71 -20.15 4.77
C ILE A 529 22.04 -21.64 4.76
N ASN A 530 21.31 -22.45 5.54
CA ASN A 530 21.56 -23.88 5.61
C ASN A 530 21.16 -24.59 4.32
N ARG A 531 20.03 -24.23 3.71
CA ARG A 531 19.56 -24.88 2.49
C ARG A 531 20.36 -24.47 1.26
N LEU A 532 20.66 -23.19 1.10
CA LEU A 532 21.44 -22.68 -0.03
C LEU A 532 22.93 -23.03 0.04
N ARG A 533 23.44 -23.49 1.20
CA ARG A 533 24.83 -23.98 1.33
C ARG A 533 25.05 -25.34 0.67
N VAL A 534 24.01 -26.16 0.59
CA VAL A 534 24.09 -27.53 0.03
C VAL A 534 24.21 -27.48 -1.51
N HIS A 535 23.94 -26.32 -2.12
CA HIS A 535 23.99 -26.06 -3.56
C HIS A 535 25.12 -25.09 -3.90
#